data_AF-A0A8C0GM54-F1
#
_entry.id   AF-A0A8C0GM54-F1
#
_cell.length_a   1.000
_cell.length_b   1.000
_cell.length_c   1.000
_cell.angle_alpha   90.00
_cell.angle_beta   90.00
_cell.angle_gamma   90.00
#
_symmetry.space_group_name_H-M   'P 1'
#
loop_
_entity.id
_entity.type
_entity.pdbx_description
1 polymer ?
#
loop_
_entity_poly.entity_id
_entity_poly.type
_entity_poly.pdbx_seq_one_letter_code
_entity_poly.pdbx_strand_id
1 'polypeptide(L)'
;MNPLVNCWTFCQLGSLKWWGGKQALVAHFSASAGKIHVEMLSIALSTYVVNSTHSSLHHKQGLPVINQIISWTTLASSLFVPLLSPTFFFQRLLSILLSLMSPYLLLSTGYEALFPLVLSGLMFSWIYMEKEVLQHYGDSLKPKLAVLNFSYATDITQFRQLHLDDIRRSFFFVFFIVTAFFGTGNIASVNSFDPASIYCFLTVFNPFVMGSLLVWKIVIPFVLVSCAFEAVQVTTQLSSKSLFLIVLVISDIMALHFFFLVKDYGSWLDIGTSISHYVLVMVFTIFIMLLSGLAQLLTTKRIELWGRTKRHSM
;
A
#
# COMPACT_ATOMS: atom_id res chain seq x y z
N MET A 1 -37.26 -40.71 -25.48
CA MET A 1 -36.20 -40.68 -24.45
C MET A 1 -35.66 -39.25 -24.41
N ASN A 2 -36.11 -38.47 -23.42
CA ASN A 2 -36.18 -37.01 -23.52
C ASN A 2 -34.88 -36.31 -23.06
N PRO A 3 -34.25 -35.47 -23.92
CA PRO A 3 -33.12 -34.62 -23.57
C PRO A 3 -33.47 -33.47 -22.59
N LEU A 4 -34.73 -33.35 -22.17
CA LEU A 4 -35.21 -32.31 -21.26
C LEU A 4 -34.91 -32.59 -19.76
N VAL A 5 -34.63 -33.84 -19.37
CA VAL A 5 -34.36 -34.20 -17.96
C VAL A 5 -32.93 -33.83 -17.53
N ASN A 6 -31.98 -33.78 -18.47
CA ASN A 6 -30.58 -33.41 -18.18
C ASN A 6 -30.37 -31.90 -18.04
N CYS A 7 -31.29 -31.07 -18.55
CA CYS A 7 -31.17 -29.61 -18.46
C CYS A 7 -31.55 -29.09 -17.05
N TRP A 8 -32.51 -29.74 -16.39
CA TRP A 8 -32.95 -29.38 -15.05
C TRP A 8 -31.93 -29.72 -13.95
N THR A 9 -31.24 -30.86 -14.07
CA THR A 9 -30.18 -31.28 -13.13
C THR A 9 -28.92 -30.41 -13.25
N PHE A 10 -28.57 -29.95 -14.46
CA PHE A 10 -27.44 -29.02 -14.66
C PHE A 10 -27.72 -27.61 -14.12
N CYS A 11 -28.98 -27.14 -14.22
CA CYS A 11 -29.39 -25.83 -13.71
C CYS A 11 -29.45 -25.80 -12.16
N GLN A 12 -29.84 -26.90 -11.52
CA GLN A 12 -29.78 -27.04 -10.05
C GLN A 12 -28.33 -27.15 -9.52
N LEU A 13 -27.43 -27.88 -10.21
CA LEU A 13 -26.01 -27.93 -9.82
C LEU A 13 -25.31 -26.56 -9.97
N GLY A 14 -25.64 -25.80 -11.02
CA GLY A 14 -25.13 -24.44 -11.24
C GLY A 14 -25.58 -23.45 -10.15
N SER A 15 -26.82 -23.60 -9.67
CA SER A 15 -27.40 -22.78 -8.61
C SER A 15 -26.84 -23.10 -7.22
N LEU A 16 -26.57 -24.38 -6.93
CA LEU A 16 -25.96 -24.83 -5.66
C LEU A 16 -24.49 -24.40 -5.55
N LYS A 17 -23.73 -24.45 -6.65
CA LYS A 17 -22.35 -23.90 -6.72
C LYS A 17 -22.33 -22.37 -6.60
N TRP A 18 -23.33 -21.69 -7.15
CA TRP A 18 -23.49 -20.23 -7.02
C TRP A 18 -23.79 -19.82 -5.57
N TRP A 19 -24.60 -20.61 -4.86
CA TRP A 19 -24.93 -20.33 -3.47
C TRP A 19 -23.79 -20.66 -2.51
N GLY A 20 -23.07 -21.78 -2.75
CA GLY A 20 -21.86 -22.13 -2.03
C GLY A 20 -20.72 -21.12 -2.20
N GLY A 21 -20.59 -20.50 -3.39
CA GLY A 21 -19.65 -19.39 -3.61
C GLY A 21 -19.99 -18.12 -2.83
N LYS A 22 -21.28 -17.79 -2.67
CA LYS A 22 -21.74 -16.68 -1.82
C LYS A 22 -21.52 -16.98 -0.34
N GLN A 23 -21.79 -18.20 0.13
CA GLN A 23 -21.59 -18.60 1.53
C GLN A 23 -20.11 -18.68 1.91
N ALA A 24 -19.23 -19.17 1.02
CA ALA A 24 -17.79 -19.13 1.24
C ALA A 24 -17.27 -17.68 1.28
N LEU A 25 -17.75 -16.80 0.40
CA LEU A 25 -17.41 -15.38 0.40
C LEU A 25 -17.88 -14.70 1.70
N VAL A 26 -19.10 -14.98 2.17
CA VAL A 26 -19.66 -14.44 3.42
C VAL A 26 -18.92 -14.97 4.66
N ALA A 27 -18.54 -16.26 4.68
CA ALA A 27 -17.74 -16.84 5.76
C ALA A 27 -16.30 -16.31 5.79
N HIS A 28 -15.68 -16.11 4.62
CA HIS A 28 -14.38 -15.43 4.52
C HIS A 28 -14.47 -13.95 4.92
N PHE A 29 -15.55 -13.26 4.56
CA PHE A 29 -15.81 -11.88 4.98
C PHE A 29 -15.99 -11.78 6.50
N SER A 30 -16.73 -12.71 7.11
CA SER A 30 -16.91 -12.81 8.56
C SER A 30 -15.60 -13.10 9.32
N ALA A 31 -14.76 -14.01 8.81
CA ALA A 31 -13.43 -14.28 9.38
C ALA A 31 -12.43 -13.11 9.19
N SER A 32 -12.59 -12.32 8.13
CA SER A 32 -11.79 -11.10 7.88
C SER A 32 -12.26 -9.90 8.68
N ALA A 33 -13.55 -9.84 9.05
CA ALA A 33 -14.13 -8.75 9.81
C ALA A 33 -13.41 -8.59 11.15
N GLY A 34 -13.16 -9.69 11.87
CA GLY A 34 -12.42 -9.63 13.14
C GLY A 34 -11.05 -8.96 13.02
N LYS A 35 -10.33 -9.15 11.91
CA LYS A 35 -8.99 -8.54 11.68
C LYS A 35 -9.09 -7.05 11.39
N ILE A 36 -10.05 -6.63 10.58
CA ILE A 36 -10.31 -5.22 10.30
C ILE A 36 -10.73 -4.49 11.59
N HIS A 37 -11.52 -5.13 12.47
CA HIS A 37 -11.87 -4.54 13.77
C HIS A 37 -10.65 -4.33 14.66
N VAL A 38 -9.68 -5.26 14.66
CA VAL A 38 -8.41 -5.11 15.38
C VAL A 38 -7.59 -3.94 14.81
N GLU A 39 -7.54 -3.78 13.49
CA GLU A 39 -6.86 -2.65 12.85
C GLU A 39 -7.52 -1.31 13.20
N MET A 40 -8.85 -1.24 13.19
CA MET A 40 -9.59 -0.04 13.62
C MET A 40 -9.35 0.29 15.09
N LEU A 41 -9.28 -0.72 15.96
CA LEU A 41 -8.90 -0.55 17.36
C LEU A 41 -7.46 -0.01 17.49
N SER A 42 -6.53 -0.50 16.67
CA SER A 42 -5.14 -0.02 16.66
C SER A 42 -5.04 1.45 16.25
N ILE A 43 -5.86 1.90 15.30
CA ILE A 43 -5.95 3.32 14.92
C ILE A 43 -6.47 4.16 16.08
N ALA A 44 -7.57 3.75 16.72
CA ALA A 44 -8.13 4.44 17.87
C ALA A 44 -7.13 4.51 19.04
N LEU A 45 -6.40 3.42 19.28
CA LEU A 45 -5.34 3.35 20.28
C LEU A 45 -4.17 4.28 19.94
N SER A 46 -3.74 4.34 18.69
CA SER A 46 -2.68 5.28 18.27
C SER A 46 -3.09 6.73 18.48
N THR A 47 -4.32 7.11 18.14
CA THR A 47 -4.84 8.47 18.40
C THR A 47 -4.88 8.79 19.89
N TYR A 48 -5.30 7.82 20.72
CA TYR A 48 -5.27 7.97 22.17
C TYR A 48 -3.84 8.15 22.71
N VAL A 49 -2.88 7.36 22.21
CA VAL A 49 -1.47 7.46 22.60
C VAL A 49 -0.86 8.80 22.19
N VAL A 50 -1.14 9.30 20.99
CA VAL A 50 -0.69 10.63 20.55
C VAL A 50 -1.24 11.71 21.47
N ASN A 51 -2.55 11.71 21.74
CA ASN A 51 -3.18 12.73 22.59
C ASN A 51 -2.71 12.67 24.05
N SER A 52 -2.58 11.47 24.62
CA SER A 52 -2.08 11.27 25.98
C SER A 52 -0.60 11.65 26.11
N THR A 53 0.22 11.36 25.10
CA THR A 53 1.63 11.77 25.06
C THR A 53 1.74 13.28 24.96
N HIS A 54 0.97 13.93 24.09
CA HIS A 54 0.91 15.38 23.99
C HIS A 54 0.50 16.02 25.33
N SER A 55 -0.53 15.49 25.99
CA SER A 55 -0.97 15.96 27.31
C SER A 55 0.11 15.76 28.38
N SER A 56 0.76 14.59 28.43
CA SER A 56 1.80 14.30 29.45
C SER A 56 3.04 15.19 29.30
N LEU A 57 3.44 15.45 28.05
CA LEU A 57 4.53 16.39 27.74
C LEU A 57 4.16 17.83 28.10
N HIS A 58 2.92 18.25 27.83
CA HIS A 58 2.43 19.58 28.23
C HIS A 58 2.45 19.77 29.76
N HIS A 59 2.11 18.73 30.52
CA HIS A 59 2.19 18.73 31.98
C HIS A 59 3.61 18.47 32.54
N LYS A 60 4.65 18.41 31.68
CA LYS A 60 6.05 18.14 32.04
C LYS A 60 6.27 16.83 32.81
N GLN A 61 5.38 15.85 32.64
CA GLN A 61 5.46 14.55 33.31
C GLN A 61 6.37 13.55 32.56
N GLY A 62 6.94 13.96 31.42
CA GLY A 62 7.79 13.11 30.58
C GLY A 62 6.97 12.19 29.67
N LEU A 63 7.62 11.16 29.11
CA LEU A 63 6.95 10.16 28.28
C LEU A 63 6.50 8.98 29.17
N PRO A 64 5.19 8.66 29.24
CA PRO A 64 4.74 7.48 29.96
C PRO A 64 5.28 6.20 29.33
N VAL A 65 5.85 5.31 30.14
CA VAL A 65 6.41 4.03 29.67
C VAL A 65 5.35 3.17 28.97
N ILE A 66 4.09 3.23 29.42
CA ILE A 66 2.97 2.51 28.81
C ILE A 66 2.76 2.98 27.36
N ASN A 67 2.79 4.29 27.11
CA ASN A 67 2.63 4.86 25.76
C ASN A 67 3.78 4.46 24.85
N GLN A 68 4.99 4.38 25.39
CA GLN A 68 6.17 3.93 24.66
C GLN A 68 6.03 2.46 24.24
N ILE A 69 5.63 1.56 25.16
CA ILE A 69 5.40 0.15 24.85
C ILE A 69 4.31 -0.01 23.78
N ILE A 70 3.19 0.71 23.92
CA ILE A 70 2.12 0.67 22.92
C ILE A 70 2.60 1.18 21.56
N SER A 71 3.41 2.24 21.50
CA SER A 71 3.91 2.79 20.24
C SER A 71 4.84 1.79 19.52
N TRP A 72 5.80 1.20 20.23
CA TRP A 72 6.72 0.20 19.66
C TRP A 72 6.00 -1.08 19.23
N THR A 73 5.05 -1.57 20.03
CA THR A 73 4.26 -2.75 19.67
C THR A 73 3.34 -2.49 18.47
N THR A 74 2.76 -1.30 18.39
CA THR A 74 1.93 -0.87 17.23
C THR A 74 2.78 -0.78 15.96
N LEU A 75 3.98 -0.21 16.04
CA LEU A 75 4.92 -0.16 14.91
C LEU A 75 5.29 -1.57 14.43
N ALA A 76 5.68 -2.47 15.33
CA ALA A 76 6.02 -3.85 14.97
C ALA A 76 4.82 -4.61 14.37
N SER A 77 3.66 -4.53 15.02
CA SER A 77 2.45 -5.24 14.59
C SER A 77 1.94 -4.77 13.22
N SER A 78 2.10 -3.49 12.87
CA SER A 78 1.67 -2.94 11.58
C SER A 78 2.26 -3.65 10.36
N LEU A 79 3.44 -4.26 10.49
CA LEU A 79 4.09 -5.04 9.42
C LEU A 79 3.55 -6.47 9.32
N PHE A 80 3.20 -7.08 10.45
CA PHE A 80 2.81 -8.48 10.50
C PHE A 80 1.32 -8.69 10.24
N VAL A 81 0.47 -7.77 10.71
CA VAL A 81 -1.00 -7.88 10.60
C VAL A 81 -1.47 -8.01 9.14
N PRO A 82 -0.96 -7.24 8.17
CA PRO A 82 -1.35 -7.37 6.77
C PRO A 82 -1.03 -8.73 6.18
N LEU A 83 0.10 -9.34 6.58
CA LEU A 83 0.55 -10.64 6.08
C LEU A 83 -0.40 -11.78 6.46
N LEU A 84 -1.14 -11.62 7.56
CA LEU A 84 -2.13 -12.55 8.08
C LEU A 84 -3.51 -12.37 7.43
N SER A 85 -3.75 -11.24 6.76
CA SER A 85 -5.02 -10.91 6.10
C SER A 85 -5.29 -11.82 4.89
N PRO A 86 -6.54 -12.20 4.58
CA PRO A 86 -6.84 -12.99 3.38
C PRO A 86 -6.38 -12.27 2.11
N THR A 87 -6.00 -13.04 1.09
CA THR A 87 -5.44 -12.55 -0.19
C THR A 87 -6.49 -11.98 -1.14
N PHE A 88 -7.72 -11.72 -0.67
CA PHE A 88 -8.73 -11.05 -1.46
C PHE A 88 -8.28 -9.61 -1.71
N PHE A 89 -8.25 -9.23 -2.98
CA PHE A 89 -7.76 -7.94 -3.47
C PHE A 89 -8.09 -6.73 -2.58
N PHE A 90 -9.39 -6.44 -2.41
CA PHE A 90 -9.83 -5.24 -1.72
C PHE A 90 -9.59 -5.32 -0.21
N GLN A 91 -9.75 -6.52 0.38
CA GLN A 91 -9.56 -6.73 1.81
C GLN A 91 -8.08 -6.65 2.20
N ARG A 92 -7.18 -7.19 1.37
CA ARG A 92 -5.74 -7.12 1.58
C ARG A 92 -5.23 -5.68 1.45
N LEU A 93 -5.66 -4.96 0.42
CA LEU A 93 -5.28 -3.55 0.24
C LEU A 93 -5.81 -2.68 1.39
N LEU A 94 -7.08 -2.82 1.77
CA LEU A 94 -7.65 -2.09 2.91
C LEU A 94 -6.92 -2.41 4.23
N SER A 95 -6.56 -3.67 4.46
CA SER A 95 -5.80 -4.10 5.64
C SER A 95 -4.38 -3.53 5.66
N ILE A 96 -3.68 -3.51 4.52
CA ILE A 96 -2.37 -2.84 4.38
C ILE A 96 -2.50 -1.34 4.67
N LEU A 97 -3.54 -0.68 4.15
CA LEU A 97 -3.76 0.74 4.40
C LEU A 97 -4.03 1.00 5.89
N LEU A 98 -5.00 0.32 6.51
CA LEU A 98 -5.38 0.54 7.90
C LEU A 98 -4.25 0.23 8.88
N SER A 99 -3.51 -0.84 8.65
CA SER A 99 -2.35 -1.20 9.49
C SER A 99 -1.22 -0.17 9.41
N LEU A 100 -0.93 0.38 8.23
CA LEU A 100 0.11 1.40 8.04
C LEU A 100 -0.35 2.82 8.44
N MET A 101 -1.65 3.09 8.52
CA MET A 101 -2.16 4.34 9.09
C MET A 101 -1.76 4.49 10.56
N SER A 102 -1.88 3.43 11.37
CA SER A 102 -1.59 3.50 12.81
C SER A 102 -0.15 3.96 13.15
N PRO A 103 0.93 3.38 12.60
CA PRO A 103 2.29 3.88 12.83
C PRO A 103 2.51 5.26 12.22
N TYR A 104 1.85 5.61 11.10
CA TYR A 104 1.95 6.94 10.52
C TYR A 104 1.33 8.00 11.45
N LEU A 105 0.19 7.71 12.08
CA LEU A 105 -0.45 8.58 13.07
C LEU A 105 0.45 8.79 14.29
N LEU A 106 1.10 7.73 14.80
CA LEU A 106 2.06 7.84 15.90
C LEU A 106 3.26 8.73 15.57
N LEU A 107 3.65 8.77 14.28
CA LEU A 107 4.76 9.56 13.75
C LEU A 107 4.32 10.95 13.23
N SER A 108 3.07 11.36 13.47
CA SER A 108 2.51 12.62 12.99
C SER A 108 2.11 13.55 14.15
N THR A 109 2.39 14.84 14.02
CA THR A 109 2.13 15.85 15.06
C THR A 109 0.89 16.72 14.79
N GLY A 110 0.26 16.58 13.63
CA GLY A 110 -0.85 17.45 13.22
C GLY A 110 -1.54 17.02 11.93
N TYR A 111 -1.82 17.98 11.05
CA TYR A 111 -2.58 17.77 9.81
C TYR A 111 -1.90 16.81 8.81
N GLU A 112 -0.59 16.59 8.94
CA GLU A 112 0.17 15.60 8.16
C GLU A 112 -0.44 14.20 8.21
N ALA A 113 -1.12 13.87 9.32
CA ALA A 113 -1.85 12.62 9.52
C ALA A 113 -2.93 12.35 8.46
N LEU A 114 -3.51 13.41 7.88
CA LEU A 114 -4.56 13.30 6.86
C LEU A 114 -4.01 12.94 5.48
N PHE A 115 -2.72 13.20 5.24
CA PHE A 115 -2.09 12.97 3.94
C PHE A 115 -2.24 11.52 3.42
N PRO A 116 -1.81 10.48 4.16
CA PRO A 116 -1.95 9.11 3.67
C PRO A 116 -3.41 8.69 3.50
N LEU A 117 -4.33 9.24 4.31
CA LEU A 117 -5.76 8.98 4.16
C LEU A 117 -6.29 9.53 2.83
N VAL A 118 -5.99 10.80 2.51
CA VAL A 118 -6.38 11.42 1.23
C VAL A 118 -5.72 10.70 0.07
N LEU A 119 -4.41 10.39 0.18
CA LEU A 119 -3.68 9.62 -0.83
C LEU A 119 -4.36 8.27 -1.09
N SER A 120 -4.70 7.52 -0.03
CA SER A 120 -5.39 6.24 -0.17
C SER A 120 -6.76 6.36 -0.84
N GLY A 121 -7.52 7.43 -0.58
CA GLY A 121 -8.79 7.72 -1.24
C GLY A 121 -8.65 7.98 -2.74
N LEU A 122 -7.64 8.77 -3.13
CA LEU A 122 -7.30 9.00 -4.54
C LEU A 122 -6.92 7.71 -5.26
N MET A 123 -6.18 6.86 -4.58
CA MET A 123 -5.72 5.58 -5.11
C MET A 123 -6.85 4.56 -5.27
N PHE A 124 -7.77 4.47 -4.31
CA PHE A 124 -8.98 3.67 -4.47
C PHE A 124 -9.85 4.18 -5.62
N SER A 125 -9.97 5.50 -5.77
CA SER A 125 -10.68 6.11 -6.89
C SER A 125 -10.02 5.77 -8.22
N TRP A 126 -8.69 5.82 -8.29
CA TRP A 126 -7.92 5.41 -9.47
C TRP A 126 -8.14 3.92 -9.81
N ILE A 127 -8.04 3.02 -8.84
CA ILE A 127 -8.34 1.59 -9.02
C ILE A 127 -9.76 1.38 -9.54
N TYR A 128 -10.74 2.10 -8.97
CA TYR A 128 -12.14 2.01 -9.37
C TYR A 128 -12.33 2.47 -10.82
N MET A 129 -11.73 3.60 -11.21
CA MET A 129 -11.78 4.12 -12.57
C MET A 129 -11.14 3.16 -13.58
N GLU A 130 -9.96 2.60 -13.28
CA GLU A 130 -9.30 1.63 -14.16
C GLU A 130 -10.14 0.36 -14.34
N LYS A 131 -10.85 -0.07 -13.30
CA LYS A 131 -11.77 -1.20 -13.36
C LYS A 131 -12.97 -0.92 -14.27
N GLU A 132 -13.60 0.24 -14.15
CA GLU A 132 -14.74 0.62 -15.00
C GLU A 132 -14.33 0.70 -16.48
N VAL A 133 -13.15 1.27 -16.78
CA VAL A 133 -12.63 1.36 -18.15
C VAL A 133 -12.39 -0.04 -18.76
N LEU A 134 -11.86 -0.99 -17.98
CA LEU A 134 -11.69 -2.38 -18.43
C LEU A 134 -13.02 -3.06 -18.75
N GLN A 135 -14.07 -2.79 -17.96
CA GLN A 135 -15.40 -3.36 -18.17
C GLN A 135 -16.09 -2.81 -19.42
N HIS A 136 -15.86 -1.53 -19.75
CA HIS A 136 -16.47 -0.88 -20.91
C HIS A 136 -15.77 -1.21 -22.24
N TYR A 137 -14.44 -1.36 -22.25
CA TYR A 137 -13.68 -1.70 -23.47
C TYR A 137 -13.52 -3.21 -23.70
N GLY A 138 -13.72 -4.04 -22.67
CA GLY A 138 -13.55 -5.50 -22.74
C GLY A 138 -14.88 -6.24 -22.92
N ASP A 139 -15.39 -6.32 -24.16
CA ASP A 139 -16.38 -7.35 -24.49
C ASP A 139 -15.71 -8.75 -24.35
N SER A 140 -16.33 -9.62 -23.54
CA SER A 140 -16.09 -11.09 -23.46
C SER A 140 -15.10 -11.71 -22.46
N LEU A 141 -14.29 -10.97 -21.69
CA LEU A 141 -13.54 -11.60 -20.57
C LEU A 141 -14.14 -11.18 -19.23
N LYS A 142 -15.11 -11.95 -18.73
CA LYS A 142 -15.61 -11.84 -17.35
C LYS A 142 -14.76 -12.69 -16.40
N PRO A 143 -13.70 -12.18 -15.74
CA PRO A 143 -13.29 -12.77 -14.49
C PRO A 143 -14.32 -12.35 -13.44
N LYS A 144 -15.03 -13.32 -12.85
CA LYS A 144 -15.86 -13.09 -11.68
C LYS A 144 -15.01 -12.44 -10.59
N LEU A 145 -15.35 -11.21 -10.25
CA LEU A 145 -14.73 -10.32 -9.25
C LEU A 145 -14.44 -10.97 -7.88
N ALA A 146 -15.12 -12.07 -7.56
CA ALA A 146 -14.99 -12.80 -6.30
C ALA A 146 -13.82 -13.80 -6.24
N VAL A 147 -13.05 -14.00 -7.33
CA VAL A 147 -12.01 -15.06 -7.42
C VAL A 147 -10.63 -14.51 -7.83
N LEU A 148 -10.42 -13.19 -7.86
CA LEU A 148 -9.08 -12.63 -8.07
C LEU A 148 -8.30 -12.67 -6.74
N ASN A 149 -7.48 -13.70 -6.59
CA ASN A 149 -6.50 -13.85 -5.53
C ASN A 149 -5.13 -13.37 -6.02
N PHE A 150 -4.41 -12.58 -5.22
CA PHE A 150 -3.00 -12.23 -5.46
C PHE A 150 -2.13 -13.48 -5.75
N SER A 151 -2.46 -14.62 -5.12
CA SER A 151 -1.74 -15.89 -5.26
C SER A 151 -1.95 -16.63 -6.60
N TYR A 152 -3.00 -16.32 -7.38
CA TYR A 152 -3.28 -17.04 -8.65
C TYR A 152 -2.84 -16.24 -9.89
N ALA A 153 -2.45 -14.97 -9.71
CA ALA A 153 -2.07 -14.08 -10.81
C ALA A 153 -0.68 -14.39 -11.40
N THR A 154 0.15 -15.19 -10.73
CA THR A 154 1.51 -15.54 -11.19
C THR A 154 1.53 -16.51 -12.38
N ASP A 155 0.42 -17.19 -12.69
CA ASP A 155 0.35 -18.25 -13.72
C ASP A 155 -0.27 -17.82 -15.06
N ILE A 156 -0.70 -16.56 -15.21
CA ILE A 156 -1.27 -16.06 -16.47
C ILE A 156 -0.15 -15.49 -17.34
N THR A 157 0.59 -16.37 -18.03
CA THR A 157 1.54 -16.04 -19.09
C THR A 157 0.84 -15.71 -20.41
N GLN A 158 -0.19 -14.87 -20.40
CA GLN A 158 -0.75 -14.32 -21.64
C GLN A 158 -0.08 -12.98 -21.93
N PHE A 159 0.88 -13.02 -22.86
CA PHE A 159 1.50 -11.83 -23.44
C PHE A 159 0.46 -11.02 -24.20
N ARG A 160 -0.29 -10.17 -23.50
CA ARG A 160 -1.07 -9.10 -24.11
C ARG A 160 -0.09 -8.08 -24.71
N GLN A 161 -0.35 -7.62 -25.92
CA GLN A 161 0.43 -6.55 -26.57
C GLN A 161 0.31 -5.25 -25.77
N LEU A 162 1.44 -4.53 -25.64
CA LEU A 162 1.52 -3.23 -24.97
C LEU A 162 0.53 -2.25 -25.60
N HIS A 163 -0.39 -1.73 -24.79
CA HIS A 163 -1.38 -0.74 -25.22
C HIS A 163 -1.09 0.63 -24.59
N LEU A 164 -1.65 1.70 -25.16
CA LEU A 164 -1.54 3.05 -24.58
C LEU A 164 -2.09 3.14 -23.14
N ASP A 165 -3.00 2.24 -22.78
CA ASP A 165 -3.53 2.14 -21.42
C ASP A 165 -2.44 1.77 -20.40
N ASP A 166 -1.41 1.04 -20.82
CA ASP A 166 -0.31 0.60 -19.96
C ASP A 166 0.64 1.77 -19.65
N ILE A 167 0.83 2.67 -20.62
CA ILE A 167 1.56 3.93 -20.44
C ILE A 167 0.78 4.84 -19.48
N ARG A 168 -0.55 4.97 -19.66
CA ARG A 168 -1.40 5.78 -18.76
C ARG A 168 -1.29 5.31 -17.31
N ARG A 169 -1.39 4.00 -17.07
CA ARG A 169 -1.30 3.41 -15.71
C ARG A 169 0.07 3.63 -15.08
N SER A 170 1.13 3.44 -15.87
CA SER A 170 2.51 3.66 -15.41
C SER A 170 2.78 5.14 -15.10
N PHE A 171 2.22 6.05 -15.90
CA PHE A 171 2.28 7.48 -15.63
C PHE A 171 1.56 7.86 -14.32
N PHE A 172 0.33 7.37 -14.08
CA PHE A 172 -0.36 7.61 -12.82
C PHE A 172 0.40 7.06 -11.61
N PHE A 173 1.06 5.91 -11.76
CA PHE A 173 1.92 5.38 -10.71
C PHE A 173 3.08 6.32 -10.38
N VAL A 174 3.85 6.76 -11.39
CA VAL A 174 4.95 7.72 -11.19
C VAL A 174 4.42 9.03 -10.58
N PHE A 175 3.27 9.51 -11.06
CA PHE A 175 2.60 10.69 -10.51
C PHE A 175 2.27 10.54 -9.02
N PHE A 176 1.70 9.40 -8.60
CA PHE A 176 1.40 9.15 -7.19
C PHE A 176 2.66 8.99 -6.34
N ILE A 177 3.74 8.40 -6.86
CA ILE A 177 5.04 8.32 -6.17
C ILE A 177 5.62 9.72 -5.95
N VAL A 178 5.61 10.56 -6.98
CA VAL A 178 6.09 11.95 -6.88
C VAL A 178 5.21 12.74 -5.91
N THR A 179 3.89 12.53 -5.94
CA THR A 179 2.94 13.15 -5.00
C THR A 179 3.19 12.67 -3.57
N ALA A 180 3.51 11.39 -3.35
CA ALA A 180 3.89 10.85 -2.04
C ALA A 180 5.18 11.48 -1.51
N PHE A 181 6.16 11.71 -2.39
CA PHE A 181 7.39 12.38 -2.03
C PHE A 181 7.16 13.83 -1.56
N PHE A 182 6.49 14.65 -2.37
CA PHE A 182 6.27 16.05 -2.02
C PHE A 182 5.22 16.23 -0.92
N GLY A 183 4.20 15.38 -0.88
CA GLY A 183 3.07 15.50 0.03
C GLY A 183 3.39 15.17 1.49
N THR A 184 4.49 14.45 1.76
CA THR A 184 4.99 14.28 3.12
C THR A 184 5.67 15.52 3.70
N GLY A 185 5.88 16.57 2.87
CA GLY A 185 6.23 17.95 3.27
C GLY A 185 7.62 18.16 3.88
N ASN A 186 8.15 17.16 4.58
CA ASN A 186 9.32 17.28 5.44
C ASN A 186 10.61 16.73 4.80
N ILE A 187 10.56 16.18 3.60
CA ILE A 187 11.73 15.55 2.97
C ILE A 187 12.65 16.56 2.28
N ALA A 188 12.11 17.70 1.82
CA ALA A 188 12.88 18.74 1.13
C ALA A 188 13.97 19.37 2.02
N SER A 189 13.82 19.31 3.35
CA SER A 189 14.88 19.64 4.29
C SER A 189 14.79 18.73 5.50
N VAL A 190 15.76 17.83 5.69
CA VAL A 190 15.85 16.99 6.91
C VAL A 190 15.81 17.84 8.19
N ASN A 191 16.19 19.11 8.10
CA ASN A 191 16.16 20.09 9.18
C ASN A 191 14.76 20.64 9.52
N SER A 192 13.73 20.43 8.68
CA SER A 192 12.35 20.84 8.98
C SER A 192 11.55 19.75 9.69
N PHE A 193 12.11 18.56 9.89
CA PHE A 193 11.43 17.54 10.69
C PHE A 193 11.33 18.00 12.14
N ASP A 194 10.10 18.21 12.59
CA ASP A 194 9.83 18.48 13.99
C ASP A 194 10.16 17.24 14.84
N PRO A 195 11.11 17.35 15.80
CA PRO A 195 11.41 16.28 16.74
C PRO A 195 10.19 15.80 17.52
N ALA A 196 9.13 16.62 17.65
CA ALA A 196 7.91 16.19 18.32
C ALA A 196 7.22 14.99 17.65
N SER A 197 7.48 14.76 16.36
CA SER A 197 6.92 13.62 15.60
C SER A 197 7.37 12.25 16.09
N ILE A 198 8.50 12.16 16.80
CA ILE A 198 9.02 10.89 17.33
C ILE A 198 8.80 10.73 18.84
N TYR A 199 8.23 11.74 19.53
CA TYR A 199 8.11 11.72 20.98
C TYR A 199 7.20 10.62 21.53
N CYS A 200 6.30 10.06 20.71
CA CYS A 200 5.55 8.85 21.06
C CYS A 200 6.46 7.63 21.33
N PHE A 201 7.67 7.61 20.75
CA PHE A 201 8.62 6.49 20.85
C PHE A 201 9.80 6.77 21.76
N LEU A 202 10.38 7.96 21.67
CA LEU A 202 11.57 8.34 22.41
C LEU A 202 11.66 9.87 22.56
N THR A 203 12.00 10.30 23.77
CA THR A 203 12.27 11.71 24.11
C THR A 203 13.76 12.00 24.29
N VAL A 204 14.57 10.96 24.50
CA VAL A 204 16.04 11.09 24.59
C VAL A 204 16.61 11.09 23.18
N PHE A 205 17.47 12.08 22.89
CA PHE A 205 18.11 12.20 21.59
C PHE A 205 18.98 10.97 21.29
N ASN A 206 18.57 10.22 20.27
CA ASN A 206 19.37 9.16 19.68
C ASN A 206 19.29 9.33 18.15
N PRO A 207 20.34 9.85 17.50
CA PRO A 207 20.29 10.24 16.09
C PRO A 207 19.97 9.06 15.16
N PHE A 208 20.43 7.85 15.51
CA PHE A 208 20.21 6.66 14.69
C PHE A 208 18.77 6.17 14.77
N VAL A 209 18.20 6.07 15.98
CA VAL A 209 16.82 5.60 16.15
C VAL A 209 15.82 6.66 15.66
N MET A 210 16.06 7.93 15.98
CA MET A 210 15.26 9.05 15.48
C MET A 210 15.28 9.10 13.96
N GLY A 211 16.47 9.07 13.34
CA GLY A 211 16.61 9.04 11.89
C GLY A 211 15.91 7.84 11.26
N SER A 212 16.01 6.66 11.87
CA SER A 212 15.33 5.45 11.38
C SER A 212 13.81 5.56 11.40
N LEU A 213 13.23 6.14 12.46
CA LEU A 213 11.78 6.39 12.55
C LEU A 213 11.30 7.41 11.52
N LEU A 214 12.09 8.45 11.25
CA LEU A 214 11.79 9.43 10.20
C LEU A 214 11.84 8.80 8.80
N VAL A 215 12.86 7.98 8.52
CA VAL A 215 12.93 7.19 7.28
C VAL A 215 11.71 6.27 7.17
N TRP A 216 11.30 5.64 8.28
CA TRP A 216 10.10 4.80 8.30
C TRP A 216 8.83 5.58 7.95
N LYS A 217 8.65 6.77 8.53
CA LYS A 217 7.54 7.68 8.19
C LYS A 217 7.48 7.99 6.70
N ILE A 218 8.65 8.25 6.10
CA ILE A 218 8.79 8.55 4.67
C ILE A 218 8.40 7.34 3.81
N VAL A 219 8.83 6.13 4.18
CA VAL A 219 8.60 4.91 3.40
C VAL A 219 7.11 4.53 3.33
N ILE A 220 6.31 4.84 4.36
CA ILE A 220 4.89 4.41 4.45
C ILE A 220 4.08 4.81 3.20
N PRO A 221 3.95 6.10 2.81
CA PRO A 221 3.19 6.49 1.62
C PRO A 221 3.65 5.79 0.34
N PHE A 222 4.95 5.57 0.16
CA PHE A 222 5.49 4.88 -1.01
C PHE A 222 5.08 3.40 -1.06
N VAL A 223 5.05 2.73 0.09
CA VAL A 223 4.55 1.35 0.20
C VAL A 223 3.06 1.29 -0.12
N LEU A 224 2.25 2.26 0.32
CA LEU A 224 0.83 2.34 -0.06
C LEU A 224 0.70 2.50 -1.57
N VAL A 225 1.51 3.38 -2.18
CA VAL A 225 1.50 3.62 -3.62
C VAL A 225 1.81 2.37 -4.43
N SER A 226 2.85 1.67 -4.01
CA SER A 226 3.33 0.45 -4.66
C SER A 226 2.33 -0.71 -4.49
N CYS A 227 1.71 -0.86 -3.32
CA CYS A 227 0.68 -1.87 -3.09
C CYS A 227 -0.55 -1.67 -3.99
N ALA A 228 -1.00 -0.43 -4.20
CA ALA A 228 -2.12 -0.18 -5.10
C ALA A 228 -1.75 -0.39 -6.57
N PHE A 229 -0.50 -0.08 -6.96
CA PHE A 229 -0.03 -0.34 -8.31
C PHE A 229 -0.01 -1.84 -8.62
N GLU A 230 0.53 -2.66 -7.71
CA GLU A 230 0.41 -4.13 -7.80
C GLU A 230 -1.05 -4.58 -7.87
N ALA A 231 -1.93 -3.90 -7.14
CA ALA A 231 -3.36 -4.11 -7.25
C ALA A 231 -3.88 -3.83 -8.69
N VAL A 232 -3.53 -2.70 -9.30
CA VAL A 232 -3.89 -2.38 -10.69
C VAL A 232 -3.30 -3.40 -11.67
N GLN A 233 -2.08 -3.88 -11.45
CA GLN A 233 -1.47 -4.93 -12.28
C GLN A 233 -2.28 -6.23 -12.25
N VAL A 234 -2.69 -6.66 -11.06
CA VAL A 234 -3.46 -7.90 -10.86
C VAL A 234 -4.87 -7.79 -11.45
N THR A 235 -5.53 -6.63 -11.35
CA THR A 235 -6.86 -6.44 -11.94
C THR A 235 -6.84 -6.35 -13.46
N THR A 236 -5.73 -5.90 -14.03
CA THR A 236 -5.54 -5.75 -15.48
C THR A 236 -4.90 -6.99 -16.15
N GLN A 237 -4.44 -7.97 -15.37
CA GLN A 237 -3.71 -9.16 -15.84
C GLN A 237 -2.51 -8.82 -16.73
N LEU A 238 -1.77 -7.77 -16.38
CA LEU A 238 -0.60 -7.35 -17.14
C LEU A 238 0.68 -8.01 -16.63
N SER A 239 1.63 -8.21 -17.53
CA SER A 239 2.97 -8.68 -17.14
C SER A 239 3.65 -7.60 -16.28
N SER A 240 3.95 -7.93 -15.02
CA SER A 240 4.66 -7.04 -14.09
C SER A 240 5.99 -6.54 -14.66
N LYS A 241 6.68 -7.37 -15.46
CA LYS A 241 7.96 -7.01 -16.10
C LYS A 241 7.79 -5.88 -17.10
N SER A 242 6.77 -5.95 -17.96
CA SER A 242 6.55 -4.95 -19.01
C SER A 242 6.13 -3.60 -18.45
N LEU A 243 5.23 -3.58 -17.47
CA LEU A 243 4.83 -2.35 -16.79
C LEU A 243 5.98 -1.72 -16.00
N PHE A 244 6.77 -2.55 -15.33
CA PHE A 244 7.96 -2.08 -14.63
C PHE A 244 8.96 -1.41 -15.57
N LEU A 245 9.20 -1.97 -16.76
CA LEU A 245 10.05 -1.34 -17.78
C LEU A 245 9.50 0.02 -18.24
N ILE A 246 8.18 0.15 -18.42
CA ILE A 246 7.57 1.43 -18.80
C ILE A 246 7.76 2.47 -17.69
N VAL A 247 7.54 2.09 -16.44
CA VAL A 247 7.79 2.97 -15.27
C VAL A 247 9.25 3.42 -15.23
N LEU A 248 10.19 2.52 -15.48
CA LEU A 248 11.62 2.84 -15.52
C LEU A 248 11.92 3.84 -16.64
N VAL A 249 11.43 3.61 -17.85
CA VAL A 249 11.62 4.53 -18.99
C VAL A 249 11.04 5.92 -18.70
N ILE A 250 9.82 6.00 -18.15
CA ILE A 250 9.21 7.28 -17.77
C ILE A 250 10.06 8.00 -16.72
N SER A 251 10.58 7.26 -15.75
CA SER A 251 11.41 7.82 -14.68
C SER A 251 12.78 8.30 -15.18
N ASP A 252 13.39 7.59 -16.13
CA ASP A 252 14.63 8.02 -16.79
C ASP A 252 14.43 9.25 -17.66
N ILE A 253 13.31 9.36 -18.38
CA ILE A 253 12.94 10.58 -19.12
C ILE A 253 12.84 11.77 -18.16
N MET A 254 12.20 11.57 -17.00
CA MET A 254 12.13 12.59 -15.95
C MET A 254 13.54 12.95 -15.42
N ALA A 255 14.42 11.97 -15.22
CA ALA A 255 15.80 12.20 -14.79
C ALA A 255 16.60 13.02 -15.81
N LEU A 256 16.47 12.70 -17.11
CA LEU A 256 17.10 13.46 -18.20
C LEU A 256 16.60 14.90 -18.25
N HIS A 257 15.30 15.12 -18.01
CA HIS A 257 14.75 16.48 -17.93
C HIS A 257 15.43 17.29 -16.82
N PHE A 258 15.62 16.71 -15.63
CA PHE A 258 16.35 17.39 -14.54
C PHE A 258 17.85 17.54 -14.82
N PHE A 259 18.46 16.59 -15.53
CA PHE A 259 19.85 16.70 -15.98
C PHE A 259 20.06 17.94 -16.86
N PHE A 260 19.17 18.19 -17.83
CA PHE A 260 19.23 19.39 -18.67
C PHE A 260 18.89 20.69 -17.93
N LEU A 261 18.30 20.61 -16.74
CA LEU A 261 18.02 21.75 -15.87
C LEU A 261 19.13 22.02 -14.85
N VAL A 262 20.19 21.21 -14.82
CA VAL A 262 21.36 21.48 -13.98
C VAL A 262 22.01 22.78 -14.45
N LYS A 263 22.27 23.68 -13.49
CA LYS A 263 22.85 24.99 -13.77
C LYS A 263 24.32 25.00 -13.36
N ASP A 264 25.18 25.46 -14.27
CA ASP A 264 26.60 25.70 -14.00
C ASP A 264 26.92 27.16 -13.65
N TYR A 265 25.88 28.00 -13.51
CA TYR A 265 25.99 29.43 -13.24
C TYR A 265 24.93 29.89 -12.23
N GLY A 266 25.19 31.00 -11.55
CA GLY A 266 24.30 31.57 -10.52
C GLY A 266 24.88 31.46 -9.11
N SER A 267 24.01 31.52 -8.10
CA SER A 267 24.45 31.37 -6.72
C SER A 267 24.85 29.93 -6.42
N TRP A 268 25.76 29.72 -5.47
CA TRP A 268 26.13 28.37 -5.01
C TRP A 268 24.93 27.55 -4.53
N LEU A 269 23.91 28.21 -3.97
CA LEU A 269 22.67 27.56 -3.56
C LEU A 269 21.85 27.09 -4.75
N ASP A 270 21.74 27.89 -5.81
CA ASP A 270 20.99 27.51 -7.02
C ASP A 270 21.66 26.35 -7.76
N ILE A 271 23.00 26.36 -7.82
CA ILE A 271 23.79 25.27 -8.37
C ILE A 271 23.56 24.01 -7.53
N GLY A 272 23.72 24.10 -6.21
CA GLY A 272 23.54 22.98 -5.29
C GLY A 272 22.12 22.40 -5.30
N THR A 273 21.08 23.24 -5.41
CA THR A 273 19.68 22.78 -5.48
C THR A 273 19.37 22.10 -6.80
N SER A 274 19.89 22.60 -7.94
CA SER A 274 19.73 21.94 -9.24
C SER A 274 20.37 20.54 -9.27
N ILE A 275 21.57 20.41 -8.70
CA ILE A 275 22.27 19.12 -8.55
C ILE A 275 21.49 18.20 -7.60
N SER A 276 21.00 18.73 -6.48
CA SER A 276 20.24 17.95 -5.50
C SER A 276 18.94 17.40 -6.08
N HIS A 277 18.22 18.17 -6.90
CA HIS A 277 17.02 17.69 -7.59
C HIS A 277 17.33 16.57 -8.59
N TYR A 278 18.41 16.68 -9.36
CA TYR A 278 18.84 15.62 -10.27
C TYR A 278 19.20 14.32 -9.51
N VAL A 279 20.00 14.44 -8.44
CA VAL A 279 20.38 13.30 -7.60
C VAL A 279 19.15 12.67 -6.94
N LEU A 280 18.21 13.48 -6.45
CA LEU A 280 16.95 12.98 -5.89
C LEU A 280 16.21 12.11 -6.89
N VAL A 281 16.03 12.57 -8.13
CA VAL A 281 15.30 11.81 -9.16
C VAL A 281 16.00 10.48 -9.48
N MET A 282 17.34 10.45 -9.54
CA MET A 282 18.09 9.20 -9.71
C MET A 282 17.95 8.25 -8.51
N VAL A 283 17.92 8.77 -7.29
CA VAL A 283 17.66 7.93 -6.10
C VAL A 283 16.22 7.43 -6.11
N PHE A 284 15.26 8.23 -6.58
CA PHE A 284 13.86 7.83 -6.73
C PHE A 284 13.68 6.65 -7.67
N THR A 285 14.37 6.61 -8.81
CA THR A 285 14.23 5.50 -9.77
C THR A 285 14.68 4.17 -9.16
N ILE A 286 15.82 4.17 -8.45
CA ILE A 286 16.32 3.00 -7.73
C ILE A 286 15.34 2.61 -6.61
N PHE A 287 14.81 3.59 -5.87
CA PHE A 287 13.90 3.35 -4.77
C PHE A 287 12.57 2.74 -5.23
N ILE A 288 12.01 3.18 -6.38
CA ILE A 288 10.82 2.60 -7.00
C ILE A 288 11.02 1.11 -7.30
N MET A 289 12.20 0.71 -7.78
CA MET A 289 12.52 -0.70 -8.02
C MET A 289 12.45 -1.54 -6.74
N LEU A 290 13.02 -1.03 -5.64
CA LEU A 290 12.97 -1.70 -4.34
C LEU A 290 11.53 -1.80 -3.82
N LEU A 291 10.76 -0.72 -3.93
CA LEU A 291 9.38 -0.66 -3.47
C LEU A 291 8.46 -1.60 -4.24
N SER A 292 8.64 -1.76 -5.55
CA SER A 292 7.88 -2.73 -6.34
C SER A 292 8.13 -4.16 -5.87
N GLY A 293 9.38 -4.52 -5.58
CA GLY A 293 9.71 -5.82 -4.98
C GLY A 293 9.08 -6.03 -3.60
N LEU A 294 9.11 -5.00 -2.75
CA LEU A 294 8.45 -5.04 -1.43
C LEU A 294 6.93 -5.17 -1.54
N ALA A 295 6.29 -4.46 -2.47
CA ALA A 295 4.85 -4.54 -2.70
C ALA A 295 4.43 -5.93 -3.17
N GLN A 296 5.20 -6.56 -4.07
CA GLN A 296 4.96 -7.96 -4.48
C GLN A 296 5.07 -8.92 -3.29
N LEU A 297 6.07 -8.73 -2.43
CA LEU A 297 6.24 -9.53 -1.21
C LEU A 297 5.03 -9.38 -0.28
N LEU A 298 4.63 -8.14 0.01
CA LEU A 298 3.52 -7.81 0.92
C LEU A 298 2.15 -8.22 0.38
N THR A 299 1.96 -8.27 -0.93
CA THR A 299 0.67 -8.65 -1.55
C THR A 299 0.56 -10.15 -1.78
N THR A 300 1.66 -10.83 -2.14
CA THR A 300 1.67 -12.24 -2.56
C THR A 300 1.91 -13.21 -1.40
N LYS A 301 2.77 -12.87 -0.43
CA LYS A 301 3.10 -13.79 0.66
C LYS A 301 2.00 -13.78 1.72
N ARG A 302 1.44 -14.96 1.99
CA ARG A 302 0.57 -15.23 3.14
C ARG A 302 1.36 -16.06 4.14
N ILE A 303 1.46 -15.58 5.38
CA ILE A 303 1.96 -16.41 6.48
C ILE A 303 0.79 -17.24 6.99
N GLU A 304 0.75 -18.52 6.64
CA GLU A 304 -0.18 -19.45 7.27
C GLU A 304 0.37 -19.84 8.64
N LEU A 305 -0.30 -19.39 9.70
CA LEU A 305 -0.07 -19.91 11.04
C LEU A 305 -0.42 -21.40 11.03
N TRP A 306 0.60 -22.25 11.16
CA TRP A 306 0.49 -23.69 11.27
C TRP A 306 -0.43 -24.04 12.46
N GLY A 307 -1.66 -24.46 12.15
CA GLY A 307 -2.66 -24.68 13.20
C GLY A 307 -4.00 -25.13 12.66
N ARG A 308 -4.03 -26.18 11.83
CA ARG A 308 -5.28 -26.93 11.61
C ARG A 308 -5.01 -28.42 11.80
N THR A 309 -5.06 -28.85 13.05
CA THR A 309 -5.19 -30.27 13.39
C THR A 309 -6.43 -30.79 12.65
N LYS A 310 -6.20 -31.66 11.66
CA LYS A 310 -7.26 -32.45 11.03
C LYS A 310 -7.93 -33.29 12.13
N ARG A 311 -9.11 -32.90 12.61
CA ARG A 311 -10.04 -33.86 13.21
C ARG A 311 -10.64 -34.66 12.06
N HIS A 312 -10.09 -35.83 11.79
CA HIS A 312 -10.84 -36.90 11.12
C HIS A 312 -11.97 -37.31 12.09
N SER A 313 -13.23 -37.09 11.71
CA SER A 313 -14.34 -37.85 12.30
C SER A 313 -14.35 -39.22 11.63
N MET A 314 -14.21 -40.26 12.44
CA MET A 314 -14.60 -41.62 12.09
C MET A 314 -15.94 -41.90 12.76
#